data_AF-A0A450U3B4-F1
#
_entry.id   AF-A0A450U3B4-F1
#
_cell.length_a   1.000
_cell.length_b   1.000
_cell.length_c   1.000
_cell.angle_alpha   90.00
_cell.angle_beta   90.00
_cell.angle_gamma   90.00
#
_symmetry.space_group_name_H-M   'P 1'
#
loop_
_entity.id
_entity.type
_entity.pdbx_description
1 polymer ?
#
loop_
_entity_poly.entity_id
_entity_poly.type
_entity_poly.pdbx_seq_one_letter_code
_entity_poly.pdbx_strand_id
1 'polypeptide(L)' 'MDDSVTRFQEYRERLYGLLKYRADATFNLLDSLSGRQSAQSVVELSLEAPFERRHST' A
#
# COMPACT_ATOMS: atom_id res chain seq x y z
N MET A 1 21.43 0.02 -11.79
CA MET A 1 20.25 -0.05 -10.89
C MET A 1 20.19 1.30 -10.20
N ASP A 2 19.05 1.99 -10.23
CA ASP A 2 18.94 3.35 -9.69
C ASP A 2 19.01 3.29 -8.15
N ASP A 3 20.05 3.87 -7.56
CA ASP A 3 20.31 3.85 -6.11
C ASP A 3 19.10 4.33 -5.30
N SER A 4 18.28 5.20 -5.88
CA SER A 4 17.06 5.70 -5.25
C SER A 4 15.99 4.61 -5.12
N VAL A 5 15.79 3.79 -6.15
CA VAL A 5 14.80 2.70 -6.15
C VAL A 5 15.13 1.66 -5.08
N THR A 6 16.41 1.28 -5.00
CA THR A 6 16.89 0.32 -3.99
C THR A 6 16.67 0.85 -2.57
N ARG A 7 17.01 2.13 -2.32
CA ARG A 7 16.76 2.78 -1.02
C ARG A 7 15.28 2.84 -0.66
N PHE A 8 14.40 3.11 -1.64
CA PHE A 8 12.96 3.12 -1.40
C PHE A 8 12.42 1.73 -1.05
N GLN A 9 12.92 0.68 -1.70
CA GLN A 9 12.55 -0.70 -1.38
C GLN A 9 12.99 -1.09 0.04
N GLU A 10 14.25 -0.83 0.40
CA GLU A 10 14.77 -1.10 1.74
C GLU A 10 14.00 -0.35 2.82
N TYR A 11 13.66 0.92 2.56
CA TYR A 11 12.85 1.71 3.48
C TYR A 11 11.44 1.11 3.65
N ARG A 12 10.82 0.69 2.55
CA ARG A 12 9.49 0.08 2.55
C ARG A 12 9.48 -1.23 3.35
N GLU A 13 10.48 -2.09 3.17
CA GLU A 13 10.62 -3.34 3.91
C GLU A 13 10.83 -3.11 5.41
N ARG A 14 11.67 -2.15 5.78
CA ARG A 14 11.87 -1.77 7.18
C ARG A 14 10.58 -1.27 7.81
N LEU A 15 9.84 -0.42 7.12
CA LEU A 15 8.56 0.11 7.60
C LEU A 15 7.50 -1.00 7.72
N TYR A 16 7.45 -1.93 6.76
CA TYR A 16 6.59 -3.11 6.82
C TYR A 16 6.86 -3.95 8.08
N GLY A 17 8.13 -4.20 8.41
CA GLY A 17 8.52 -4.95 9.60
C GLY A 17 8.16 -4.27 10.94
N LEU A 18 7.92 -2.96 10.96
CA LEU A 18 7.49 -2.23 12.16
C LEU A 18 5.99 -2.33 12.43
N LEU A 19 5.19 -2.66 11.41
CA LEU A 19 3.73 -2.76 11.53
C LEU A 19 3.34 -4.10 12.15
N LYS A 20 3.08 -4.09 13.47
CA LYS A 20 2.68 -5.28 14.23
C LYS A 20 1.37 -5.92 13.75
N TYR A 21 0.49 -5.12 13.13
CA TYR A 21 -0.81 -5.57 12.64
C TYR A 21 -1.11 -4.93 11.29
N ARG A 22 -1.74 -5.71 10.41
CA ARG A 22 -2.34 -5.22 9.15
C ARG A 22 -1.36 -4.51 8.21
N ALA A 23 -0.08 -4.90 8.22
CA ALA A 23 0.95 -4.31 7.38
C ALA A 23 0.52 -4.24 5.90
N ASP A 24 -0.01 -5.34 5.35
CA ASP A 24 -0.52 -5.37 3.98
C ASP A 24 -1.61 -4.33 3.74
N ALA A 25 -2.62 -4.25 4.61
CA ALA A 25 -3.72 -3.30 4.44
C ALA A 25 -3.26 -1.84 4.54
N THR A 26 -2.29 -1.54 5.42
CA THR A 26 -1.68 -0.22 5.52
C THR A 26 -0.94 0.15 4.25
N PHE A 27 -0.17 -0.78 3.68
CA PHE A 27 0.55 -0.54 2.44
C PHE A 27 -0.36 -0.46 1.21
N ASN A 28 -1.42 -1.25 1.15
CA ASN A 28 -2.45 -1.11 0.12
C ASN A 28 -3.10 0.29 0.16
N LEU A 29 -3.38 0.80 1.37
CA LEU A 29 -3.90 2.15 1.52
C LEU A 29 -2.89 3.22 1.05
N LEU A 30 -1.61 3.08 1.42
CA LEU A 30 -0.56 4.01 1.00
C LEU A 30 -0.36 4.01 -0.52
N ASP A 31 -0.38 2.84 -1.15
CA ASP A 31 -0.25 2.71 -2.60
C ASP A 31 -1.46 3.32 -3.31
N SER A 32 -2.67 3.06 -2.80
CA SER A 32 -3.89 3.68 -3.31
C SER A 32 -3.91 5.20 -3.17
N LEU A 33 -3.51 5.75 -2.02
CA LEU A 33 -3.40 7.19 -1.83
C LEU A 33 -2.38 7.84 -2.77
N SER A 34 -1.28 7.13 -3.03
CA SER A 34 -0.24 7.59 -3.94
C SER A 34 -0.74 7.65 -5.39
N GLY A 35 -1.58 6.70 -5.80
CA GLY A 35 -2.22 6.65 -7.11
C GLY A 35 -3.41 7.60 -7.27
N ARG A 36 -4.14 7.90 -6.18
CA ARG A 36 -5.37 8.70 -6.22
C ARG A 36 -5.49 9.67 -5.04
N GLN A 37 -4.91 10.85 -5.24
CA GLN A 37 -4.89 11.92 -4.23
C GLN A 37 -6.25 12.64 -4.02
N SER A 38 -7.22 12.43 -4.92
CA SER A 38 -8.55 13.07 -4.86
C SER A 38 -9.62 12.22 -4.17
N ALA A 39 -9.27 11.03 -3.66
CA ALA A 39 -10.22 10.18 -2.97
C ALA A 39 -10.81 10.87 -1.74
N GLN A 40 -12.12 10.77 -1.55
CA GLN A 40 -12.84 11.44 -0.48
C GLN A 40 -13.11 10.53 0.73
N SER A 41 -12.81 9.22 0.62
CA SER A 41 -12.96 8.29 1.72
C SER A 41 -12.07 7.06 1.60
N VAL A 42 -11.84 6.39 2.73
CA VAL A 42 -11.14 5.09 2.78
C VAL A 42 -11.91 4.01 2.03
N VAL A 43 -13.24 4.09 2.00
CA VAL A 43 -14.08 3.16 1.23
C VAL A 43 -13.78 3.28 -0.25
N GLU A 44 -13.68 4.50 -0.77
CA GLU A 44 -13.35 4.75 -2.18
C GLU A 44 -11.97 4.20 -2.55
N LEU A 45 -10.97 4.36 -1.67
CA LEU A 45 -9.63 3.80 -1.85
C LEU A 45 -9.65 2.26 -1.81
N SER A 46 -10.49 1.67 -0.94
CA SER A 46 -10.62 0.21 -0.82
C SER A 46 -11.21 -0.48 -2.07
N LEU A 47 -11.75 0.31 -3.01
CA LEU A 47 -12.21 -0.19 -4.29
C LEU A 47 -11.08 -0.35 -5.31
N GLU A 48 -9.89 0.16 -5.04
CA GLU A 48 -8.77 0.10 -5.98
C GLU A 48 -8.05 -1.25 -5.99
N ALA A 49 -7.29 -1.47 -7.06
CA ALA A 49 -6.56 -2.72 -7.30
C ALA A 49 -5.62 -3.18 -6.16
N PRO A 50 -4.94 -2.28 -5.41
CA PRO A 50 -4.10 -2.69 -4.29
C PRO A 50 -4.86 -3.46 -3.20
N PHE A 51 -6.17 -3.23 -3.05
CA PHE A 51 -7.00 -3.99 -2.12
C PHE A 51 -7.44 -5.30 -2.76
N GLU A 52 -6.64 -6.36 -2.57
CA GLU A 52 -6.97 -7.71 -3.03
C GLU A 52 -8.34 -8.16 -2.48
N ARG A 53 -9.34 -8.23 -3.36
CA ARG A 53 -10.63 -8.84 -3.02
C ARG A 53 -10.50 -10.33 -3.27
N ARG A 54 -10.33 -11.10 -2.20
CA ARG A 54 -10.50 -12.56 -2.24
C ARG A 54 -11.98 -12.89 -2.46
N HIS A 55 -12.48 -12.66 -3.67
CA HIS A 55 -13.69 -13.33 -4.12
C HIS A 55 -13.30 -14.81 -4.31
N SER A 56 -13.58 -15.64 -3.30
CA SER A 56 -13.64 -17.08 -3.51
C SER A 56 -14.85 -17.34 -4.41
N THR A 57 -14.59 -17.55 -5.71
CA THR A 57 -15.47 -18.37 -6.56
C THR A 57 -15.43 -19.81 -6.11
#